data_AF-A0AAN7JKJ4-F1
#
_entry.id   AF-A0AAN7JKJ4-F1
#
_cell.length_a   1.000
_cell.length_b   1.000
_cell.length_c   1.000
_cell.angle_alpha   90.00
_cell.angle_beta   90.00
_cell.angle_gamma   90.00
#
_symmetry.space_group_name_H-M   'P 1'
#
loop_
_entity.id
_entity.type
_entity.pdbx_description
1 polymer ?
#
loop_
_entity_poly.entity_id
_entity_poly.type
_entity_poly.pdbx_seq_one_letter_code
_entity_poly.pdbx_strand_id
1 'polypeptide(L)'
;MAIVLKDFKKDILRIDSIMSTPLDGIKEWLNTAGIKHYESRLNMNWRQILKTTTEDPQSFVDGGGLEFLSLEVSQSDSDKSEESVQGI
;
A
#
# COMPACT_ATOMS: atom_id res chain seq x y z
N MET A 1 3.29 8.46 0.96
CA MET A 1 4.18 7.39 1.47
C MET A 1 3.92 7.16 2.95
N ALA A 2 3.89 5.91 3.38
CA ALA A 2 3.78 5.53 4.78
C ALA A 2 5.02 4.74 5.18
N ILE A 3 5.64 5.10 6.30
CA ILE A 3 6.81 4.43 6.86
C ILE A 3 6.35 3.68 8.10
N VAL A 4 6.45 2.35 8.02
CA VAL A 4 6.10 1.44 9.12
C VAL A 4 7.35 1.19 9.96
N LEU A 5 7.26 1.46 11.25
CA LEU A 5 8.36 1.22 12.18
C LEU A 5 8.35 -0.25 12.62
N LYS A 6 9.54 -0.79 12.95
CA LYS A 6 9.67 -2.15 13.51
C LYS A 6 8.92 -2.34 14.83
N ASP A 7 8.77 -1.24 15.59
CA ASP A 7 7.94 -1.21 16.78
C ASP A 7 6.50 -0.87 16.37
N PHE A 8 5.68 -1.91 16.17
CA PHE A 8 4.29 -1.77 15.74
C PHE A 8 3.37 -1.10 16.78
N LYS A 9 3.87 -0.83 17.99
CA LYS A 9 3.16 -0.02 18.99
C LYS A 9 3.25 1.49 18.70
N LYS A 10 4.21 1.90 17.86
CA LYS A 10 4.35 3.28 17.42
C LYS A 10 3.51 3.53 16.18
N ASP A 11 2.99 4.74 16.08
CA ASP A 11 2.26 5.16 14.89
C ASP A 11 3.17 5.24 13.66
N ILE A 12 2.58 5.15 12.48
CA ILE A 12 3.32 5.29 11.22
C ILE A 12 3.77 6.73 11.00
N LEU A 13 4.85 6.92 10.25
CA LEU A 13 5.19 8.24 9.72
C LEU A 13 4.58 8.37 8.32
N ARG A 14 3.85 9.45 8.10
CA ARG A 14 3.19 9.72 6.83
C ARG A 14 3.81 10.91 6.15
N ILE A 15 4.11 10.75 4.86
CA ILE A 15 4.52 11.82 3.96
C ILE A 15 3.47 11.92 2.87
N ASP A 16 2.67 12.99 2.93
CA ASP A 16 1.49 13.18 2.08
C ASP A 16 1.80 13.68 0.68
N SER A 17 2.93 14.36 0.51
CA SER A 17 3.31 14.96 -0.77
C SER A 17 4.75 14.62 -1.11
N ILE A 18 4.91 13.93 -2.24
CA ILE A 18 6.20 13.56 -2.82
C ILE A 18 6.11 13.89 -4.30
N MET A 19 7.11 14.61 -4.82
CA MET A 19 7.21 14.84 -6.25
C MET A 19 7.48 13.51 -6.97
N SER A 20 6.91 13.31 -8.15
CA SER A 20 7.14 12.08 -8.93
C SER A 20 8.58 11.95 -9.41
N THR A 21 9.27 13.07 -9.64
CA THR A 21 10.63 13.12 -10.19
C THR A 21 11.68 12.36 -9.36
N PRO A 22 11.74 12.50 -8.02
CA PRO A 22 12.68 11.73 -7.20
C PRO A 22 12.22 10.31 -6.83
N LEU A 23 11.07 9.83 -7.32
CA LEU A 23 10.48 8.58 -6.83
C LEU A 23 11.40 7.37 -7.06
N ASP A 24 12.03 7.27 -8.24
CA ASP A 24 12.94 6.18 -8.56
C ASP A 24 14.18 6.20 -7.67
N GLY A 25 14.75 7.39 -7.40
CA GLY A 25 15.88 7.53 -6.49
C GLY A 25 15.54 7.13 -5.05
N ILE A 26 14.30 7.37 -4.60
CA ILE A 26 13.84 6.90 -3.28
C ILE A 26 13.78 5.37 -3.26
N LYS A 27 13.26 4.72 -4.31
CA LYS A 27 13.21 3.25 -4.41
C LYS A 27 14.60 2.64 -4.40
N GLU A 28 15.53 3.19 -5.20
CA GLU A 28 16.93 2.76 -5.21
C GLU A 28 17.60 2.90 -3.85
N TRP A 29 17.37 4.03 -3.17
CA TRP A 29 17.88 4.23 -1.82
C TRP A 29 17.30 3.22 -0.82
N LEU A 30 16.00 2.94 -0.87
CA LEU A 30 15.35 1.93 -0.02
C LEU A 30 15.94 0.54 -0.27
N ASN A 31 16.17 0.17 -1.52
CA ASN A 31 16.82 -1.09 -1.90
C ASN A 31 18.25 -1.17 -1.35
N THR A 32 19.03 -0.10 -1.50
CA THR A 32 20.41 -0.02 -1.01
C THR A 32 20.48 -0.08 0.52
N ALA A 33 19.48 0.49 1.19
CA ALA A 33 19.34 0.44 2.64
C ALA A 33 18.78 -0.90 3.16
N GLY A 34 18.42 -1.84 2.27
CA GLY A 34 17.80 -3.12 2.66
C GLY A 34 16.40 -2.97 3.26
N ILE A 35 15.69 -1.89 2.90
CA ILE A 35 14.34 -1.59 3.39
C ILE A 35 13.33 -2.14 2.38
N LYS A 36 12.58 -3.16 2.79
CA LYS A 36 11.48 -3.69 1.99
C LYS A 36 10.41 -2.61 1.82
N HIS A 37 10.00 -2.37 0.59
CA HIS A 37 8.99 -1.38 0.24
C HIS A 37 7.90 -2.03 -0.63
N TYR A 38 6.72 -1.43 -0.59
CA TYR A 38 5.53 -1.88 -1.31
C TYR A 38 4.88 -0.69 -1.98
N GLU A 39 4.26 -0.92 -3.13
CA GLU A 39 3.54 0.11 -3.90
C GLU A 39 2.07 -0.27 -4.00
N SER A 40 1.20 0.65 -3.56
CA SER A 40 -0.25 0.49 -3.67
C SER A 40 -0.88 1.82 -4.07
N ARG A 41 -1.95 1.74 -4.87
CA ARG A 41 -2.80 2.88 -5.21
C ARG A 41 -3.94 3.08 -4.19
N LEU A 42 -4.08 2.17 -3.24
CA LEU A 42 -5.15 2.18 -2.24
C LEU A 42 -4.75 3.01 -1.01
N ASN A 43 -5.71 3.77 -0.48
CA ASN A 43 -5.53 4.42 0.81
C ASN A 43 -5.79 3.42 1.93
N MET A 44 -4.72 2.97 2.58
CA MET A 44 -4.76 1.93 3.61
C MET A 44 -5.10 2.50 5.00
N ASN A 45 -5.86 1.74 5.80
CA ASN A 45 -6.12 2.07 7.21
C ASN A 45 -5.02 1.47 8.11
N TRP A 46 -3.90 2.18 8.23
CA TRP A 46 -2.72 1.73 8.96
C TRP A 46 -2.96 1.45 10.44
N ARG A 47 -3.86 2.19 11.11
CA ARG A 47 -4.20 1.90 12.52
C ARG A 47 -4.79 0.51 12.69
N GLN A 48 -5.69 0.11 11.79
CA GLN A 48 -6.30 -1.21 11.85
C GLN A 48 -5.29 -2.30 11.50
N ILE A 49 -4.47 -2.09 10.46
CA ILE A 49 -3.40 -3.03 10.06
C ILE A 49 -2.43 -3.26 11.23
N LEU A 50 -1.89 -2.20 11.82
CA LEU A 50 -0.97 -2.30 12.96
C LEU A 50 -1.60 -2.99 14.17
N LYS A 51 -2.89 -2.72 14.42
CA LYS A 51 -3.64 -3.36 15.51
C LYS A 51 -3.72 -4.88 15.29
N THR A 52 -4.18 -5.33 14.11
CA THR A 52 -4.27 -6.76 13.80
C THR A 52 -2.90 -7.44 13.85
N THR A 53 -1.85 -6.80 13.31
CA THR A 53 -0.48 -7.33 13.37
C THR A 53 0.05 -7.44 14.80
N THR A 54 -0.34 -6.54 15.70
CA THR A 54 0.11 -6.56 17.11
C THR A 54 -0.71 -7.53 17.97
N GLU A 55 -2.01 -7.70 17.68
CA GLU A 55 -2.91 -8.59 18.41
C GLU A 55 -2.65 -10.07 18.10
N ASP A 56 -2.36 -10.41 16.84
CA ASP A 56 -2.03 -11.78 16.42
C ASP A 56 -0.89 -11.81 15.38
N PRO A 57 0.38 -11.73 15.85
CA PRO A 57 1.55 -11.71 14.97
C PRO A 57 1.72 -13.02 14.20
N GLN A 58 1.32 -14.15 14.77
CA GLN A 58 1.56 -15.46 14.17
C GLN A 58 0.62 -15.68 12.98
N SER A 59 -0.68 -15.45 13.17
CA SER A 59 -1.65 -15.53 12.08
C SER A 59 -1.36 -14.48 11.01
N PHE A 60 -0.83 -13.31 11.39
CA PHE A 60 -0.41 -12.30 10.42
C PHE A 60 0.72 -12.79 9.51
N VAL A 61 1.75 -13.45 10.08
CA VAL A 61 2.84 -14.03 9.29
C VAL A 61 2.36 -15.19 8.43
N ASP A 62 1.54 -16.08 8.98
CA ASP A 62 0.97 -17.24 8.26
C ASP A 62 0.06 -16.80 7.10
N GLY A 63 -0.62 -15.66 7.26
CA GLY A 63 -1.44 -15.03 6.22
C GLY A 63 -0.65 -14.28 5.14
N GLY A 64 0.68 -14.37 5.12
CA GLY A 64 1.54 -13.69 4.15
C GLY A 64 1.93 -12.26 4.55
N GLY A 65 1.68 -11.84 5.79
CA GLY A 65 2.17 -10.60 6.36
C GLY A 65 1.78 -9.35 5.56
N LEU A 66 2.78 -8.58 5.11
CA LEU A 66 2.59 -7.33 4.37
C LEU A 66 2.50 -7.53 2.84
N GLU A 67 2.49 -8.76 2.33
CA GLU A 67 2.46 -9.01 0.88
C GLU A 67 1.19 -8.47 0.21
N PHE A 68 0.08 -8.33 0.95
CA PHE A 68 -1.14 -7.69 0.44
C PHE A 68 -0.94 -6.22 0.03
N LEU A 69 0.11 -5.55 0.53
CA LEU A 69 0.45 -4.18 0.14
C LEU A 69 1.01 -4.09 -1.29
N SER A 70 1.50 -5.21 -1.84
CA SER A 70 1.99 -5.31 -3.21
C SER A 70 0.88 -5.59 -4.22
N LEU A 71 -0.39 -5.62 -3.80
CA LEU A 71 -1.52 -5.81 -4.71
C LEU A 71 -1.67 -4.56 -5.58
N GLU A 72 -1.01 -4.60 -6.75
CA GLU A 72 -1.46 -3.84 -7.91
C GLU A 72 -2.93 -4.20 -8.11
N VAL A 73 -3.76 -3.17 -8.18
CA VAL A 73 -5.18 -3.27 -8.45
C VAL A 73 -5.38 -3.95 -9.80
N SER A 74 -5.49 -5.28 -9.78
CA SER A 74 -6.33 -6.05 -10.70
C SER A 74 -7.78 -5.62 -10.47
N GLN A 75 -8.10 -4.41 -10.92
CA GLN A 75 -9.44 -4.03 -11.34
C GLN A 75 -9.36 -3.53 -12.78
N SER A 76 -8.89 -4.40 -13.66
CA SER A 76 -9.46 -4.48 -14.99
C SER A 76 -10.72 -5.33 -14.86
N ASP A 77 -11.87 -4.72 -14.54
CA ASP A 77 -13.17 -5.13 -15.07
C ASP A 77 -14.32 -4.22 -14.61
N SER A 78 -15.06 -3.75 -15.61
CA SER A 78 -16.38 -3.09 -15.56
C SER A 78 -16.45 -1.63 -15.09
N ASP A 79 -16.08 -0.72 -15.99
CA ASP A 79 -17.03 0.33 -16.36
C ASP A 79 -17.25 0.25 -17.87
N LYS A 80 -18.26 -0.54 -18.22
CA LYS A 80 -18.70 -0.78 -19.59
C LYS A 80 -19.36 0.52 -20.05
N SER A 81 -18.76 1.18 -21.04
CA SER A 81 -19.39 2.28 -21.77
C SER A 81 -20.77 1.84 -22.26
N GLU A 82 -21.82 2.24 -21.54
CA GLU A 82 -23.18 2.27 -22.08
C GLU A 82 -23.32 3.57 -22.86
N GLU A 83 -22.87 3.53 -24.13
CA GLU A 83 -23.34 4.45 -25.16
C GLU A 83 -24.82 4.12 -25.45
N SER A 84 -25.71 4.64 -24.61
CA SER A 84 -27.13 4.74 -24.96
C SER A 84 -27.31 5.98 -25.83
N VAL A 85 -27.08 5.83 -27.13
CA VAL A 85 -27.70 6.69 -28.15
C VAL A 85 -29.20 6.47 -28.08
N GLN A 86 -29.86 7.24 -27.23
CA GLN A 86 -31.31 7.37 -27.21
C GLN A 86 -31.69 8.26 -28.39
N GLY A 87 -32.36 7.64 -29.37
CA GLY A 87 -32.92 8.37 -30.50
C GLY A 87 -33.91 9.44 -30.06
N ILE A 88 -33.85 10.58 -30.75
CA ILE A 88 -34.99 11.43 -31.12
C ILE A 88 -34.69 11.97 -32.51
#